data_AF-A0A368F8D3-F1
#
_entry.id   AF-A0A368F8D3-F1
#
_cell.length_a   1.000
_cell.length_b   1.000
_cell.length_c   1.000
_cell.angle_alpha   90.00
_cell.angle_beta   90.00
_cell.angle_gamma   90.00
#
_symmetry.space_group_name_H-M   'P 1'
#
loop_
_entity.id
_entity.type
_entity.pdbx_description
1 polymer ?
#
loop_
_entity_poly.entity_id
_entity_poly.type
_entity_poly.pdbx_seq_one_letter_code
_entity_poly.pdbx_strand_id
1 'polypeptide(L)'
;MLREKKAERRKKRRKRDTGIDIINDDDGIIAHMVSAMKNAAKDDRHSNTERKPALKKRKMLSDVKMMLLRMDMLEAMIDGGMMSAVSEWLAPLPDKSLPALEIRTELLKILQGFGRLDQGVLKQSGLGRAVMLLYKHPRETKENKAMAAHIIREWSRPIFQLDTDFRSVSREERVQRDLDHMSSVKKRRMSGEAGPSEQSSTPKEPEKVINRARVPRPSTKDYVVRPKSNVEGEFKGERKAERLLALTRRNAISWKEQSA
;
A
#
# COMPACT_ATOMS: atom_id res chain seq x y z
N MET A 1 46.16 33.31 -35.53
CA MET A 1 46.67 31.98 -35.14
C MET A 1 47.03 31.84 -33.64
N LEU A 2 48.15 32.36 -33.12
CA LEU A 2 48.53 32.11 -31.70
C LEU A 2 47.67 32.86 -30.66
N ARG A 3 47.22 34.08 -30.99
CA ARG A 3 46.35 34.90 -30.13
C ARG A 3 44.93 34.33 -30.02
N GLU A 4 44.38 33.77 -31.09
CA GLU A 4 43.08 33.09 -31.10
C GLU A 4 43.10 31.81 -30.27
N LYS A 5 44.12 30.96 -30.43
CA LYS A 5 44.29 29.77 -29.59
C LYS A 5 44.39 30.11 -28.09
N LYS A 6 45.00 31.26 -27.75
CA LYS A 6 45.13 31.72 -26.36
C LYS A 6 43.81 32.30 -25.82
N ALA A 7 43.03 32.99 -26.66
CA ALA A 7 41.70 33.49 -26.34
C ALA A 7 40.68 32.34 -26.15
N GLU A 8 40.74 31.33 -27.01
CA GLU A 8 39.90 30.13 -26.96
C GLU A 8 40.19 29.29 -25.70
N ARG A 9 41.47 29.13 -25.35
CA ARG A 9 41.90 28.51 -24.08
C ARG A 9 41.46 29.31 -22.85
N ARG A 10 41.46 30.65 -22.92
CA ARG A 10 40.96 31.52 -21.84
C ARG A 10 39.44 31.43 -21.68
N LYS A 11 38.70 31.29 -22.79
CA LYS A 11 37.23 31.04 -22.80
C LYS A 11 36.90 29.68 -22.18
N LYS A 12 37.66 28.63 -22.54
CA LYS A 12 37.53 27.28 -21.94
C LYS A 12 37.87 27.25 -20.45
N ARG A 13 38.83 28.06 -19.98
CA ARG A 13 39.18 28.17 -18.56
C ARG A 13 38.11 28.92 -17.77
N ARG A 14 37.57 30.03 -18.29
CA ARG A 14 36.46 30.76 -17.64
C ARG A 14 35.19 29.93 -17.50
N LYS A 15 34.87 29.07 -18.48
CA LYS A 15 33.72 28.15 -18.40
C LYS A 15 33.88 27.06 -17.34
N ARG A 16 35.10 26.82 -16.84
CA ARG A 16 35.41 25.80 -15.83
C ARG A 16 35.48 26.36 -14.40
N ASP A 17 35.52 27.68 -14.27
CA ASP A 17 35.76 28.41 -13.01
C ASP A 17 34.47 29.07 -12.47
N THR A 18 33.41 29.11 -13.27
CA THR A 18 32.05 29.36 -12.83
C THR A 18 31.45 28.01 -12.43
N GLY A 19 31.35 27.73 -11.13
CA GLY A 19 30.76 26.49 -10.57
C GLY A 19 29.25 26.34 -10.84
N ILE A 20 28.86 26.41 -12.12
CA ILE A 20 27.52 26.46 -12.67
C ILE A 20 27.58 25.67 -13.99
N ASP A 21 27.34 24.35 -13.93
CA ASP A 21 26.89 23.47 -15.03
C ASP A 21 26.95 21.96 -14.67
N ILE A 22 27.16 21.60 -13.40
CA ILE A 22 26.85 20.25 -12.88
C ILE A 22 25.47 20.33 -12.19
N ILE A 23 24.50 20.91 -12.88
CA ILE A 23 23.08 20.69 -12.58
C ILE A 23 22.68 19.65 -13.61
N ASN A 24 22.49 18.42 -13.13
CA ASN A 24 22.49 17.17 -13.87
C ASN A 24 21.63 17.20 -15.13
N ASP A 25 22.15 16.71 -16.25
CA ASP A 25 21.36 16.44 -17.47
C ASP A 25 20.09 15.63 -17.12
N ASP A 26 20.17 14.73 -16.15
CA ASP A 26 19.03 13.95 -15.66
C ASP A 26 17.93 14.80 -15.02
N ASP A 27 18.25 15.83 -14.23
CA ASP A 27 17.23 16.73 -13.64
C ASP A 27 16.49 17.52 -14.73
N GLY A 28 17.22 17.94 -15.76
CA GLY A 28 16.64 18.58 -16.95
C GLY A 28 15.70 17.62 -17.71
N ILE A 29 16.11 16.36 -17.88
CA ILE A 29 15.28 15.31 -18.51
C ILE A 29 14.03 15.04 -17.68
N ILE A 30 14.15 14.94 -16.36
CA ILE A 30 13.02 14.74 -15.43
C ILE A 30 12.06 15.92 -15.53
N ALA A 31 12.55 17.17 -15.39
CA ALA A 31 11.72 18.36 -15.44
C ALA A 31 10.96 18.47 -16.78
N HIS A 32 11.64 18.20 -17.89
CA HIS A 32 11.02 18.15 -19.21
C HIS A 32 9.92 17.08 -19.29
N MET A 33 10.22 15.85 -18.83
CA MET A 33 9.24 14.75 -18.82
C MET A 33 8.02 15.10 -17.97
N VAL A 34 8.21 15.65 -16.76
CA VAL A 34 7.12 16.04 -15.86
C VAL A 34 6.24 17.12 -16.51
N SER A 35 6.84 18.13 -17.12
CA SER A 35 6.11 19.17 -17.87
C SER A 35 5.31 18.58 -19.03
N ALA A 36 5.95 17.71 -19.84
CA ALA A 36 5.33 17.05 -20.97
C ALA A 36 4.14 16.17 -20.54
N MET A 37 4.29 15.41 -19.46
CA MET A 37 3.22 14.61 -18.87
C MET A 37 2.03 15.46 -18.42
N LYS A 38 2.27 16.55 -17.69
CA LYS A 38 1.20 17.46 -17.24
C LYS A 38 0.46 18.09 -18.41
N ASN A 39 1.18 18.53 -19.45
CA ASN A 39 0.58 19.07 -20.66
C ASN A 39 -0.27 18.02 -21.40
N ALA A 40 0.23 16.79 -21.55
CA ALA A 40 -0.53 15.70 -22.16
C ALA A 40 -1.82 15.38 -21.38
N ALA A 41 -1.78 15.44 -20.04
CA ALA A 41 -2.97 15.25 -19.21
C ALA A 41 -3.98 16.38 -19.39
N LYS A 42 -3.52 17.64 -19.43
CA LYS A 42 -4.34 18.83 -19.66
C LYS A 42 -5.02 18.79 -21.04
N ASP A 43 -4.26 18.49 -22.10
CA ASP A 43 -4.76 18.39 -23.47
C ASP A 43 -5.83 17.31 -23.62
N ASP A 44 -5.61 16.15 -22.99
CA ASP A 44 -6.58 15.06 -23.00
C ASP A 44 -7.86 15.42 -22.21
N ARG A 45 -7.73 16.15 -21.10
CA ARG A 45 -8.90 16.67 -20.37
C ARG A 45 -9.69 17.66 -21.22
N HIS A 46 -9.00 18.57 -21.91
CA HIS A 46 -9.63 19.52 -22.81
C HIS A 46 -10.35 18.81 -23.96
N SER A 47 -9.67 17.87 -24.63
CA SER A 47 -10.25 17.04 -25.69
C SER A 47 -11.49 16.29 -25.21
N ASN A 48 -11.45 15.73 -24.00
CA ASN A 48 -12.60 15.04 -23.39
C ASN A 48 -13.80 15.98 -23.17
N THR A 49 -13.56 17.19 -22.66
CA THR A 49 -14.59 18.22 -22.50
C THR A 49 -15.21 18.63 -23.84
N GLU A 50 -14.37 18.74 -24.89
CA GLU A 50 -14.80 19.02 -26.26
C GLU A 50 -15.40 17.80 -26.99
N ARG A 51 -15.51 16.65 -26.32
CA ARG A 51 -15.95 15.36 -26.91
C ARG A 51 -15.11 14.90 -28.10
N LYS A 52 -13.83 15.25 -28.11
CA LYS A 52 -12.82 14.79 -29.07
C LYS A 52 -11.99 13.64 -28.47
N PRO A 53 -11.45 12.73 -29.30
CA PRO A 53 -10.57 11.67 -28.83
C PRO A 53 -9.32 12.20 -28.09
N ALA A 54 -9.14 11.77 -26.85
CA ALA A 54 -7.98 12.08 -26.00
C ALA A 54 -6.84 11.07 -26.23
N LEU A 55 -5.85 11.43 -27.03
CA LEU A 55 -4.77 10.52 -27.47
C LEU A 55 -3.38 10.88 -26.95
N LYS A 56 -3.19 12.03 -26.30
CA LYS A 56 -1.87 12.56 -25.95
C LYS A 56 -1.17 11.68 -24.92
N LYS A 57 -1.85 11.31 -23.83
CA LYS A 57 -1.26 10.41 -22.81
C LYS A 57 -0.90 9.04 -23.39
N ARG A 58 -1.75 8.49 -24.26
CA ARG A 58 -1.51 7.16 -24.87
C ARG A 58 -0.27 7.15 -25.76
N LYS A 59 -0.06 8.22 -26.55
CA LYS A 59 1.14 8.38 -27.39
C LYS A 59 2.43 8.48 -26.56
N MET A 60 2.37 9.14 -25.40
CA MET A 60 3.52 9.39 -24.53
C MET A 60 3.79 8.25 -23.53
N LEU A 61 2.89 7.27 -23.40
CA LEU A 61 2.97 6.22 -22.38
C LEU A 61 4.27 5.40 -22.44
N SER A 62 4.80 5.14 -23.65
CA SER A 62 6.05 4.39 -23.82
C SER A 62 7.23 5.11 -23.18
N ASP A 63 7.36 6.42 -23.43
CA ASP A 63 8.47 7.23 -22.92
C ASP A 63 8.40 7.36 -21.40
N VAL A 64 7.18 7.56 -20.88
CA VAL A 64 6.92 7.61 -19.42
C VAL A 64 7.28 6.29 -18.77
N LYS A 65 6.93 5.15 -19.39
CA LYS A 65 7.29 3.83 -18.88
C LYS A 65 8.81 3.64 -18.82
N MET A 66 9.53 3.99 -19.89
CA MET A 66 10.99 3.88 -19.90
C MET A 66 11.63 4.74 -18.81
N MET A 67 11.12 5.95 -18.59
CA MET A 67 11.58 6.85 -17.54
C MET A 67 11.33 6.28 -16.14
N LEU A 68 10.08 5.89 -15.86
CA LEU A 68 9.67 5.42 -14.54
C LEU A 68 10.31 4.07 -14.15
N LEU A 69 10.86 3.31 -15.09
CA LEU A 69 11.58 2.06 -14.80
C LEU A 69 13.04 2.28 -14.36
N ARG A 70 13.58 3.50 -14.49
CA ARG A 70 14.91 3.87 -14.00
C ARG A 70 14.90 4.07 -12.47
N MET A 71 15.00 2.98 -11.72
CA MET A 71 14.91 2.97 -10.25
C MET A 71 16.07 3.72 -9.58
N ASP A 72 17.22 3.75 -10.24
CA ASP A 72 18.40 4.54 -9.88
C ASP A 72 18.12 6.04 -9.81
N MET A 73 17.11 6.52 -10.54
CA MET A 73 16.71 7.93 -10.52
C MET A 73 15.40 8.17 -9.75
N LEU A 74 14.90 7.20 -9.00
CA LEU A 74 13.58 7.32 -8.35
C LEU A 74 13.52 8.53 -7.40
N GLU A 75 14.57 8.77 -6.64
CA GLU A 75 14.66 9.91 -5.72
C GLU A 75 14.61 11.24 -6.47
N ALA A 76 15.43 11.42 -7.51
CA ALA A 76 15.39 12.61 -8.36
C ALA A 76 14.03 12.79 -9.06
N MET A 77 13.37 11.71 -9.47
CA MET A 77 12.03 11.77 -10.03
C MET A 77 10.99 12.22 -8.98
N ILE A 78 11.11 11.77 -7.74
CA ILE A 78 10.25 12.19 -6.64
C ILE A 78 10.42 13.70 -6.40
N ASP A 79 11.65 14.17 -6.26
CA ASP A 79 11.99 15.58 -6.03
C ASP A 79 11.56 16.47 -7.19
N GLY A 80 11.73 15.99 -8.43
CA GLY A 80 11.29 16.65 -9.66
C GLY A 80 9.76 16.67 -9.86
N GLY A 81 8.98 16.09 -8.95
CA GLY A 81 7.52 16.12 -8.99
C GLY A 81 6.88 15.11 -9.95
N MET A 82 7.59 14.05 -10.33
CA MET A 82 7.08 12.97 -11.19
C MET A 82 5.83 12.32 -10.59
N MET A 83 5.80 12.09 -9.27
CA MET A 83 4.66 11.46 -8.60
C MET A 83 3.36 12.26 -8.76
N SER A 84 3.46 13.61 -8.81
CA SER A 84 2.32 14.49 -9.07
C SER A 84 1.82 14.34 -10.50
N ALA A 85 2.72 14.23 -11.49
CA ALA A 85 2.33 13.98 -12.88
C ALA A 85 1.68 12.60 -13.07
N VAL A 86 2.20 11.55 -12.42
CA VAL A 86 1.58 10.21 -12.42
C VAL A 86 0.18 10.26 -11.79
N SER A 87 0.03 10.95 -10.65
CA SER A 87 -1.26 11.16 -9.98
C SER A 87 -2.28 11.83 -10.92
N GLU A 88 -1.86 12.85 -11.66
CA GLU A 88 -2.72 13.56 -12.61
C GLU A 88 -3.13 12.68 -13.82
N TRP A 89 -2.25 11.80 -14.28
CA TRP A 89 -2.53 10.81 -15.34
C TRP A 89 -3.55 9.76 -14.93
N LEU A 90 -3.55 9.36 -13.66
CA LEU A 90 -4.48 8.37 -13.09
C LEU A 90 -5.81 8.98 -12.65
N ALA A 91 -5.87 10.30 -12.48
CA ALA A 91 -7.07 10.99 -12.05
C ALA A 91 -8.22 10.79 -13.06
N PRO A 92 -9.47 10.60 -12.60
CA PRO A 92 -10.63 10.58 -13.48
C PRO A 92 -10.74 11.84 -14.35
N LEU A 93 -11.29 11.66 -15.54
CA LEU A 93 -11.59 12.75 -16.48
C LEU A 93 -12.78 13.59 -16.01
N PRO A 94 -13.02 14.79 -16.58
CA PRO A 94 -14.12 15.68 -16.18
C PRO A 94 -15.52 15.04 -16.26
N ASP A 95 -15.72 14.10 -17.17
CA ASP A 95 -16.95 13.32 -17.32
C ASP A 95 -17.04 12.12 -16.34
N LYS A 96 -16.11 12.05 -15.37
CA LYS A 96 -15.94 10.96 -14.39
C LYS A 96 -15.53 9.63 -15.01
N SER A 97 -15.18 9.60 -16.30
CA SER A 97 -14.60 8.40 -16.91
C SER A 97 -13.17 8.17 -16.41
N LEU A 98 -12.73 6.92 -16.45
CA LEU A 98 -11.36 6.58 -16.11
C LEU A 98 -10.44 6.82 -17.33
N PRO A 99 -9.17 7.15 -17.11
CA PRO A 99 -8.16 7.12 -18.16
C PRO A 99 -8.12 5.77 -18.88
N ALA A 100 -7.52 5.73 -20.07
CA ALA A 100 -7.42 4.51 -20.87
C ALA A 100 -6.88 3.32 -20.04
N LEU A 101 -7.44 2.12 -20.26
CA LEU A 101 -7.11 0.92 -19.48
C LEU A 101 -5.61 0.60 -19.52
N GLU A 102 -4.98 0.74 -20.68
CA GLU A 102 -3.54 0.55 -20.86
C GLU A 102 -2.72 1.44 -19.92
N ILE A 103 -3.05 2.73 -19.83
CA ILE A 103 -2.37 3.70 -18.96
C ILE A 103 -2.47 3.26 -17.50
N ARG A 104 -3.69 2.96 -17.04
CA ARG A 104 -3.93 2.54 -15.65
C ARG A 104 -3.18 1.27 -15.30
N THR A 105 -3.23 0.28 -16.19
CA THR A 105 -2.61 -1.02 -15.99
C THR A 105 -1.09 -0.91 -15.92
N GLU A 106 -0.47 -0.20 -16.86
CA GLU A 106 1.00 -0.06 -16.89
C GLU A 106 1.51 0.77 -15.72
N LEU A 107 0.86 1.89 -15.38
CA LEU A 107 1.27 2.71 -14.25
C LEU A 107 1.09 1.96 -12.92
N LEU A 108 0.00 1.21 -12.72
CA LEU A 108 -0.16 0.41 -11.50
C LEU A 108 0.92 -0.67 -11.38
N LYS A 109 1.28 -1.37 -12.47
CA LYS A 109 2.38 -2.35 -12.47
C LYS A 109 3.70 -1.71 -12.05
N ILE A 110 4.04 -0.54 -12.59
CA ILE A 110 5.28 0.16 -12.27
C ILE A 110 5.27 0.62 -10.81
N LEU A 111 4.16 1.21 -10.33
CA LEU A 111 4.02 1.68 -8.96
C LEU A 111 4.14 0.56 -7.90
N GLN A 112 3.80 -0.69 -8.24
CA GLN A 112 4.07 -1.83 -7.36
C GLN A 112 5.57 -2.04 -7.11
N GLY A 113 6.43 -1.65 -8.05
CA GLY A 113 7.89 -1.76 -7.94
C GLY A 113 8.54 -0.70 -7.06
N PHE A 114 7.88 0.43 -6.79
CA PHE A 114 8.48 1.57 -6.07
C PHE A 114 8.60 1.35 -4.55
N GLY A 115 8.16 0.21 -4.03
CA GLY A 115 8.22 -0.09 -2.60
C GLY A 115 7.44 0.91 -1.76
N ARG A 116 7.96 1.23 -0.56
CA ARG A 116 7.33 2.17 0.38
C ARG A 116 7.76 3.60 0.05
N LEU A 117 6.86 4.37 -0.56
CA LEU A 117 7.02 5.81 -0.70
C LEU A 117 6.77 6.51 0.64
N ASP A 118 7.49 7.60 0.88
CA ASP A 118 7.29 8.43 2.07
C ASP A 118 5.90 9.07 2.13
N GLN A 119 5.37 9.27 3.34
CA GLN A 119 4.04 9.83 3.55
C GLN A 119 3.95 11.29 3.06
N GLY A 120 5.01 12.08 3.21
CA GLY A 120 5.08 13.44 2.71
C GLY A 120 4.93 13.49 1.19
N VAL A 121 5.66 12.61 0.49
CA VAL A 121 5.59 12.47 -0.98
C VAL A 121 4.19 12.08 -1.42
N LEU A 122 3.56 11.11 -0.76
CA LEU A 122 2.20 10.66 -1.09
C LEU A 122 1.15 11.75 -0.87
N LYS A 123 1.27 12.53 0.21
CA LYS A 123 0.37 13.64 0.52
C LYS A 123 0.54 14.79 -0.48
N GLN A 124 1.78 15.22 -0.74
CA GLN A 124 2.10 16.33 -1.64
C GLN A 124 1.71 16.02 -3.10
N SER A 125 2.00 14.80 -3.58
CA SER A 125 1.68 14.39 -4.96
C SER A 125 0.20 14.04 -5.17
N GLY A 126 -0.53 13.71 -4.11
CA GLY A 126 -1.89 13.18 -4.17
C GLY A 126 -1.99 11.77 -4.78
N LEU A 127 -0.86 11.08 -4.99
CA LEU A 127 -0.80 9.80 -5.68
C LEU A 127 -1.61 8.70 -4.96
N GLY A 128 -1.54 8.65 -3.63
CA GLY A 128 -2.31 7.69 -2.83
C GLY A 128 -3.83 7.84 -3.04
N ARG A 129 -4.32 9.07 -3.17
CA ARG A 129 -5.73 9.36 -3.47
C ARG A 129 -6.11 8.91 -4.88
N ALA A 130 -5.25 9.14 -5.88
CA ALA A 130 -5.50 8.68 -7.25
C ALA A 130 -5.62 7.15 -7.33
N VAL A 131 -4.71 6.41 -6.70
CA VAL A 131 -4.77 4.94 -6.63
C VAL A 131 -6.01 4.45 -5.87
N MET A 132 -6.39 5.12 -4.78
CA MET A 132 -7.61 4.82 -4.04
C MET A 132 -8.88 5.02 -4.88
N LEU A 133 -8.93 6.06 -5.72
CA LEU A 133 -10.05 6.29 -6.62
C LEU A 133 -10.18 5.16 -7.65
N LEU A 134 -9.08 4.70 -8.24
CA LEU A 134 -9.10 3.53 -9.15
C LEU A 134 -9.61 2.28 -8.46
N TYR A 135 -9.08 1.97 -7.26
CA TYR A 135 -9.52 0.82 -6.46
C TYR A 135 -11.04 0.81 -6.22
N LYS A 136 -11.61 1.98 -5.88
CA LYS A 136 -13.04 2.13 -5.58
C LYS A 136 -13.92 2.25 -6.83
N HIS A 137 -13.36 2.58 -7.98
CA HIS A 137 -14.17 2.90 -9.16
C HIS A 137 -14.96 1.67 -9.64
N PRO A 138 -16.27 1.79 -9.94
CA PRO A 138 -17.09 0.65 -10.34
C PRO A 138 -16.65 0.04 -11.67
N ARG A 139 -16.15 0.87 -12.60
CA ARG A 139 -15.72 0.46 -13.96
C ARG A 139 -14.24 0.04 -14.06
N GLU A 140 -13.55 -0.13 -12.92
CA GLU A 140 -12.17 -0.63 -12.91
C GLU A 140 -12.13 -2.17 -12.96
N THR A 141 -11.11 -2.73 -13.60
CA THR A 141 -10.92 -4.19 -13.74
C THR A 141 -10.57 -4.84 -12.41
N LYS A 142 -10.87 -6.14 -12.25
CA LYS A 142 -10.55 -6.88 -11.02
C LYS A 142 -9.02 -6.93 -10.78
N GLU A 143 -8.24 -7.10 -11.83
CA GLU A 143 -6.78 -7.16 -11.79
C GLU A 143 -6.19 -5.82 -11.33
N ASN A 144 -6.62 -4.71 -11.92
CA ASN A 144 -6.16 -3.38 -11.50
C ASN A 144 -6.59 -3.04 -10.07
N LYS A 145 -7.79 -3.46 -9.65
CA LYS A 145 -8.20 -3.33 -8.25
C LYS A 145 -7.31 -4.12 -7.31
N ALA A 146 -6.88 -5.32 -7.69
CA ALA A 146 -5.95 -6.11 -6.89
C ALA A 146 -4.58 -5.42 -6.77
N MET A 147 -4.04 -4.90 -7.87
CA MET A 147 -2.79 -4.13 -7.86
C MET A 147 -2.90 -2.86 -7.00
N ALA A 148 -3.96 -2.07 -7.21
CA ALA A 148 -4.22 -0.86 -6.41
C ALA A 148 -4.38 -1.19 -4.92
N ALA A 149 -5.09 -2.27 -4.56
CA ALA A 149 -5.23 -2.70 -3.17
C ALA A 149 -3.89 -3.10 -2.54
N HIS A 150 -3.02 -3.75 -3.31
CA HIS A 150 -1.66 -4.08 -2.87
C HIS A 150 -0.83 -2.81 -2.61
N ILE A 151 -0.82 -1.88 -3.55
CA ILE A 151 -0.10 -0.59 -3.42
C ILE A 151 -0.59 0.19 -2.19
N ILE A 152 -1.92 0.34 -2.04
CA ILE A 152 -2.53 1.02 -0.89
C ILE A 152 -2.11 0.36 0.42
N ARG A 153 -2.05 -0.98 0.45
CA ARG A 153 -1.59 -1.70 1.64
C ARG A 153 -0.15 -1.34 1.95
N GLU A 154 0.76 -1.46 1.00
CA GLU A 154 2.19 -1.19 1.24
C GLU A 154 2.45 0.26 1.68
N TRP A 155 1.82 1.23 1.01
CA TRP A 155 1.98 2.65 1.35
C TRP A 155 1.28 3.05 2.65
N SER A 156 0.25 2.34 3.09
CA SER A 156 -0.46 2.64 4.34
C SER A 156 0.10 1.96 5.58
N ARG A 157 0.93 0.92 5.43
CA ARG A 157 1.50 0.19 6.58
C ARG A 157 2.20 1.09 7.61
N PRO A 158 3.08 2.04 7.24
CA PRO A 158 3.80 2.85 8.22
C PRO A 158 2.86 3.70 9.10
N ILE A 159 1.72 4.15 8.56
CA ILE A 159 0.74 4.97 9.29
C ILE A 159 0.17 4.21 10.49
N PHE A 160 -0.05 2.92 10.31
CA PHE A 160 -0.74 2.09 11.29
C PHE A 160 0.21 1.22 12.13
N GLN A 161 1.53 1.38 11.97
CA GLN A 161 2.54 0.56 12.65
C GLN A 161 2.27 -0.95 12.52
N LEU A 162 1.77 -1.39 11.36
CA LEU A 162 1.61 -2.83 11.09
C LEU A 162 2.97 -3.41 10.71
N ASP A 163 3.63 -4.02 11.68
CA ASP A 163 4.87 -4.75 11.45
C ASP A 163 4.70 -5.84 10.38
N THR A 164 5.66 -5.87 9.45
CA THR A 164 5.72 -6.88 8.38
C THR A 164 6.47 -8.13 8.78
N ASP A 165 7.31 -8.02 9.80
CA ASP A 165 8.11 -9.11 10.34
C ASP A 165 7.58 -9.55 11.70
N PHE A 166 6.57 -10.43 11.69
CA PHE A 166 6.18 -11.17 12.89
C PHE A 166 7.26 -12.18 13.36
N ARG A 167 8.43 -12.21 12.70
CA ARG A 167 9.61 -12.96 13.11
C ARG A 167 10.28 -12.34 14.34
N SER A 168 10.23 -11.02 14.50
CA SER A 168 10.80 -10.31 15.66
C SER A 168 9.92 -10.36 16.91
N VAL A 169 8.64 -10.69 16.76
CA VAL A 169 7.74 -10.86 17.90
C VAL A 169 8.19 -12.07 18.71
N SER A 170 8.53 -11.86 19.97
CA SER A 170 8.94 -12.94 20.86
C SER A 170 7.81 -13.93 21.11
N ARG A 171 8.12 -15.14 21.59
CA ARG A 171 7.10 -16.12 21.94
C ARG A 171 6.17 -15.57 23.03
N GLU A 172 6.75 -14.80 23.95
CA GLU A 172 6.13 -14.17 25.10
C GLU A 172 5.13 -13.10 24.67
N GLU A 173 5.49 -12.26 23.70
CA GLU A 173 4.64 -11.19 23.19
C GLU A 173 3.45 -11.72 22.37
N ARG A 174 3.60 -12.88 21.71
CA ARG A 174 2.47 -13.60 21.08
C ARG A 174 1.49 -14.15 22.13
N VAL A 175 2.01 -14.77 23.20
CA VAL A 175 1.19 -15.31 24.30
C VAL A 175 0.41 -14.19 24.98
N GLN A 176 1.05 -13.05 25.22
CA GLN A 176 0.40 -11.90 25.86
C GLN A 176 -0.75 -11.36 25.00
N ARG A 177 -0.56 -11.23 23.69
CA ARG A 177 -1.65 -10.83 22.78
C ARG A 177 -2.80 -11.84 22.73
N ASP A 178 -2.50 -13.14 22.73
CA ASP A 178 -3.54 -14.18 22.79
C ASP A 178 -4.32 -14.11 24.12
N LEU A 179 -3.66 -13.76 25.22
CA LEU A 179 -4.30 -13.50 26.52
C LEU A 179 -5.13 -12.22 26.51
N ASP A 180 -4.65 -11.13 25.92
CA ASP A 180 -5.36 -9.84 25.88
C ASP A 180 -6.59 -9.88 24.96
N HIS A 181 -6.55 -10.68 23.90
CA HIS A 181 -7.70 -10.91 23.02
C HIS A 181 -8.73 -11.91 23.58
N MET A 182 -8.51 -12.46 24.78
CA MET A 182 -9.55 -13.25 25.45
C MET A 182 -10.73 -12.35 25.80
N SER A 183 -11.97 -12.79 25.51
CA SER A 183 -13.15 -11.99 25.85
C SER A 183 -13.23 -11.78 27.37
N SER A 184 -13.73 -10.61 27.80
CA SER A 184 -13.89 -10.28 29.23
C SER A 184 -14.74 -11.31 29.98
N VAL A 185 -15.75 -11.88 29.31
CA VAL A 185 -16.58 -13.00 29.82
C VAL A 185 -15.73 -14.25 30.08
N LYS A 186 -14.72 -14.51 29.24
CA LYS A 186 -13.79 -15.64 29.38
C LYS A 186 -12.76 -15.38 30.47
N LYS A 187 -12.29 -14.13 30.61
CA LYS A 187 -11.39 -13.69 31.68
C LYS A 187 -12.03 -13.83 33.07
N ARG A 188 -13.30 -13.42 33.22
CA ARG A 188 -14.11 -13.57 34.46
C ARG A 188 -14.44 -15.02 34.83
N ARG A 189 -14.56 -15.91 33.84
CA ARG A 189 -14.76 -17.35 34.07
C ARG A 189 -13.49 -18.05 34.56
N MET A 190 -12.33 -17.58 34.12
CA MET A 190 -11.03 -18.11 34.54
C MET A 190 -10.56 -17.52 35.88
N SER A 191 -10.92 -16.27 36.21
CA SER A 191 -10.60 -15.66 37.52
C SER A 191 -11.42 -16.21 38.68
N GLY A 192 -12.38 -17.11 38.42
CA GLY A 192 -13.26 -17.68 39.44
C GLY A 192 -14.37 -16.73 39.92
N GLU A 193 -14.47 -15.52 39.36
CA GLU A 193 -15.49 -14.52 39.74
C GLU A 193 -16.87 -14.83 39.17
N ALA A 194 -16.96 -15.63 38.10
CA ALA A 194 -18.22 -16.25 37.69
C ALA A 194 -18.43 -17.50 38.54
N GLY A 195 -18.97 -17.31 39.75
CA GLY A 195 -19.26 -18.38 40.70
C GLY A 195 -20.03 -19.53 40.04
N PRO A 196 -19.76 -20.80 40.43
CA PRO A 196 -20.59 -21.90 40.02
C PRO A 196 -21.99 -21.64 40.58
N SER A 197 -23.01 -21.67 39.73
CA SER A 197 -24.38 -21.78 40.22
C SER A 197 -24.42 -23.05 41.06
N GLU A 198 -24.63 -22.88 42.36
CA GLU A 198 -24.68 -23.94 43.37
C GLU A 198 -25.65 -25.03 42.92
N GLN A 199 -25.14 -26.10 42.32
CA GLN A 199 -25.83 -27.38 42.35
C GLN A 199 -25.42 -28.04 43.66
N SER A 200 -26.26 -27.79 44.66
CA SER A 200 -26.34 -28.48 45.94
C SER A 200 -25.77 -29.90 45.89
N SER A 201 -24.73 -30.13 46.68
CA SER A 201 -24.20 -31.45 47.05
C SER A 201 -25.20 -32.17 47.94
N THR A 202 -26.33 -32.59 47.35
CA THR A 202 -27.16 -33.64 47.92
C THR A 202 -26.58 -34.98 47.49
N PRO A 203 -26.38 -35.97 48.40
CA PRO A 203 -25.95 -37.30 48.01
C PRO A 203 -27.04 -37.89 47.10
N LYS A 204 -26.80 -37.90 45.79
CA LYS A 204 -27.74 -38.53 44.85
C LYS A 204 -27.63 -40.04 45.03
N GLU A 205 -28.75 -40.66 45.34
CA GLU A 205 -29.00 -42.11 45.28
C GLU A 205 -28.26 -42.77 44.10
N PRO A 206 -27.86 -44.05 44.22
CA PRO A 206 -27.15 -44.76 43.16
C PRO A 206 -27.86 -44.55 41.82
N GLU A 207 -27.15 -43.91 40.87
CA GLU A 207 -27.69 -43.55 39.57
C GLU A 207 -28.35 -44.77 38.95
N LYS A 208 -29.69 -44.72 38.78
CA LYS A 208 -30.40 -45.71 37.97
C LYS A 208 -29.66 -45.83 36.64
N VAL A 209 -29.17 -47.03 36.33
CA VAL A 209 -28.51 -47.32 35.05
C VAL A 209 -29.58 -47.26 33.97
N ILE A 210 -29.77 -46.07 33.42
CA ILE A 210 -30.67 -45.86 32.28
C ILE A 210 -29.91 -46.38 31.06
N ASN A 211 -30.38 -47.48 30.45
CA ASN A 211 -29.85 -48.06 29.21
C ASN A 211 -30.15 -47.17 27.97
N ARG A 212 -29.85 -45.87 28.08
CA ARG A 212 -29.96 -44.89 27.00
C ARG A 212 -28.66 -44.12 26.91
N ALA A 213 -28.15 -43.95 25.70
CA ALA A 213 -26.95 -43.15 25.46
C ALA A 213 -27.16 -41.71 25.96
N ARG A 214 -26.28 -41.23 26.85
CA ARG A 214 -26.26 -39.83 27.28
C ARG A 214 -25.61 -38.98 26.18
N VAL A 215 -26.22 -37.84 25.86
CA VAL A 215 -25.65 -36.88 24.89
C VAL A 215 -24.37 -36.26 25.49
N PRO A 216 -23.22 -36.29 24.80
CA PRO A 216 -22.00 -35.64 25.27
C PRO A 216 -22.23 -34.14 25.46
N ARG A 217 -21.89 -33.62 26.64
CA ARG A 217 -21.89 -32.16 26.85
C ARG A 217 -20.67 -31.56 26.13
N PRO A 218 -20.82 -30.37 25.51
CA PRO A 218 -19.69 -29.63 24.96
C PRO A 218 -18.60 -29.46 26.01
N SER A 219 -17.36 -29.83 25.68
CA SER A 219 -16.23 -29.68 26.59
C SER A 219 -15.98 -28.19 26.87
N THR A 220 -15.88 -27.81 28.14
CA THR A 220 -15.45 -26.47 28.57
C THR A 220 -13.92 -26.34 28.64
N LYS A 221 -13.17 -27.36 28.18
CA LYS A 221 -11.71 -27.33 28.19
C LYS A 221 -11.20 -26.42 27.07
N ASP A 222 -10.57 -25.32 27.47
CA ASP A 222 -9.89 -24.42 26.56
C ASP A 222 -8.46 -24.90 26.30
N TYR A 223 -8.09 -25.03 25.03
CA TYR A 223 -6.72 -25.32 24.63
C TYR A 223 -5.88 -24.05 24.76
N VAL A 224 -5.21 -23.90 25.89
CA VAL A 224 -4.24 -22.80 26.14
C VAL A 224 -2.86 -23.15 25.56
N VAL A 225 -2.52 -24.44 25.54
CA VAL A 225 -1.23 -24.91 25.07
C VAL A 225 -1.30 -25.18 23.57
N ARG A 226 -0.65 -24.31 22.79
CA ARG A 226 -0.48 -24.53 21.35
C ARG A 226 0.41 -25.76 21.14
N PRO A 227 0.03 -26.73 20.30
CA PRO A 227 0.87 -27.88 20.01
C PRO A 227 2.24 -27.41 19.50
N LYS A 228 3.30 -28.01 20.02
CA LYS A 228 4.65 -27.77 19.51
C LYS A 228 4.70 -28.31 18.08
N SER A 229 5.16 -27.49 17.14
CA SER A 229 5.45 -27.97 15.80
C SER A 229 6.58 -28.99 15.90
N ASN A 230 6.37 -30.20 15.38
CA ASN A 230 7.43 -31.20 15.22
C ASN A 230 8.21 -31.00 13.91
N VAL A 231 7.93 -29.93 13.16
CA VAL A 231 8.68 -29.56 11.96
C VAL A 231 9.83 -28.67 12.39
N GLU A 232 11.05 -29.18 12.27
CA GLU A 232 12.27 -28.38 12.33
C GLU A 232 12.41 -27.60 11.00
N GLY A 233 12.17 -26.29 11.03
CA GLY A 233 12.29 -25.41 9.87
C GLY A 233 11.38 -24.19 9.92
N GLU A 234 11.83 -23.07 9.35
CA GLU A 234 11.00 -21.87 9.22
C GLU A 234 9.80 -22.16 8.29
N PHE A 235 8.59 -22.00 8.82
CA PHE A 235 7.36 -22.14 8.06
C PHE A 235 7.21 -20.95 7.08
N LYS A 236 7.65 -21.12 5.82
CA LYS A 236 7.32 -20.21 4.71
C LYS A 236 5.96 -20.60 4.13
N GLY A 237 4.88 -20.03 4.67
CA GLY A 237 3.54 -20.35 4.18
C GLY A 237 2.49 -19.34 4.60
N GLU A 238 2.03 -18.57 3.61
CA GLU A 238 0.99 -17.57 3.66
C GLU A 238 -0.28 -18.02 4.40
N ARG A 239 -0.89 -17.10 5.16
CA ARG A 239 -2.36 -16.92 5.27
C ARG A 239 -2.75 -15.79 6.23
N LYS A 240 -3.25 -14.67 5.67
CA LYS A 240 -4.60 -14.12 5.95
C LYS A 240 -4.87 -12.84 5.14
N ALA A 241 -5.49 -13.01 3.98
CA ALA A 241 -6.00 -11.91 3.15
C ALA A 241 -7.32 -11.31 3.69
N GLU A 242 -8.06 -12.00 4.58
CA GLU A 242 -9.43 -11.59 4.94
C GLU A 242 -9.53 -10.50 6.01
N ARG A 243 -8.62 -10.44 7.00
CA ARG A 243 -8.66 -9.38 8.03
C ARG A 243 -8.18 -8.01 7.51
N LEU A 244 -7.30 -8.02 6.50
CA LEU A 244 -6.78 -6.81 5.87
C LEU A 244 -7.83 -6.13 4.97
N LEU A 245 -8.72 -6.89 4.33
CA LEU A 245 -9.82 -6.37 3.49
C LEU A 245 -10.87 -5.59 4.29
N ALA A 246 -11.18 -6.04 5.51
CA ALA A 246 -12.06 -5.32 6.43
C ALA A 246 -11.44 -3.99 6.91
N LEU A 247 -10.12 -3.96 7.12
CA LEU A 247 -9.37 -2.74 7.43
C LEU A 247 -9.34 -1.79 6.23
N THR A 248 -9.23 -2.29 5.00
CA THR A 248 -9.22 -1.44 3.78
C THR A 248 -10.52 -0.65 3.61
N ARG A 249 -11.67 -1.17 4.08
CA ARG A 249 -12.95 -0.45 4.09
C ARG A 249 -13.02 0.67 5.14
N ARG A 250 -12.39 0.51 6.31
CA ARG A 250 -12.25 1.59 7.32
C ARG A 250 -11.17 2.60 6.95
N ASN A 251 -10.09 2.15 6.30
CA ASN A 251 -8.97 2.99 5.84
C ASN A 251 -9.43 4.08 4.86
N ALA A 252 -10.51 3.85 4.11
CA ALA A 252 -11.12 4.83 3.22
C ALA A 252 -11.52 6.16 3.89
N ILE A 253 -11.84 6.15 5.19
CA ILE A 253 -12.38 7.28 5.93
C ILE A 253 -11.22 8.07 6.56
N SER A 254 -10.33 7.38 7.28
CA SER A 254 -9.13 7.98 7.90
C SER A 254 -8.17 8.60 6.87
N TRP A 255 -8.02 7.99 5.69
CA TRP A 255 -7.20 8.57 4.62
C TRP A 255 -7.78 9.88 4.05
N LYS A 256 -9.10 10.05 4.07
CA LYS A 256 -9.75 11.28 3.60
C LYS A 256 -9.56 12.43 4.60
N GLU A 257 -9.43 12.10 5.89
CA GLU A 257 -9.23 13.07 6.99
C GLU A 257 -7.76 13.47 7.17
N GLN A 258 -6.80 12.56 6.94
CA GLN A 258 -5.37 12.84 7.15
C GLN A 258 -4.64 13.39 5.90
N SER A 259 -5.18 13.11 4.70
CA SER A 259 -4.65 13.63 3.43
C SER A 259 -5.28 14.96 3.00
N ALA A 260 -6.23 15.48 3.79
CA ALA A 260 -6.74 16.84 3.67
C ALA A 260 -5.74 17.86 4.26
#